data_AF-A0A932L6K9-F1
#
_entry.id   AF-A0A932L6K9-F1
#
_cell.length_a   1.000
_cell.length_b   1.000
_cell.length_c   1.000
_cell.angle_alpha   90.00
_cell.angle_beta   90.00
_cell.angle_gamma   90.00
#
_symmetry.space_group_name_H-M   'P 1'
#
loop_
_entity.id
_entity.type
_entity.pdbx_description
1 polymer ?
#
loop_
_entity_poly.entity_id
_entity_poly.type
_entity_poly.pdbx_seq_one_letter_code
_entity_poly.pdbx_strand_id
1 'polypeptide(L)'
;MTSRIPLPARSRLGRRSVALHGYFRIQLRLELLESRALLSASPSSVPGQVSPAWFDSPDNSSVEVGNRLQTPGEQPTQRIDWNGRTVEARTNEWVVQLTNASLAGTRSVSDAAGLFADSGLSVVRGLGLSGQLLVSAGGMSSAAAAKWLQSNPAIAFFEPNFVVSTAEFPNDDRFSQLWGL
;
A
#
# COMPACT_ATOMS: atom_id res chain seq x y z
N MET A 1 18.31 -56.71 -46.92
CA MET A 1 17.76 -58.08 -46.83
C MET A 1 18.26 -58.68 -45.52
N THR A 2 17.54 -59.36 -44.64
CA THR A 2 16.13 -59.78 -44.56
C THR A 2 15.99 -60.52 -43.22
N SER A 3 15.17 -60.02 -42.29
CA SER A 3 14.41 -60.84 -41.31
C SER A 3 15.22 -61.65 -40.25
N ARG A 4 14.65 -62.21 -39.16
CA ARG A 4 13.27 -62.23 -38.64
C ARG A 4 13.31 -62.49 -37.12
N ILE A 5 12.45 -61.86 -36.32
CA ILE A 5 12.17 -62.31 -34.94
C ILE A 5 11.11 -63.43 -34.99
N PRO A 6 11.23 -64.47 -34.15
CA PRO A 6 10.01 -65.03 -33.55
C PRO A 6 10.14 -65.41 -32.05
N LEU A 7 9.19 -64.93 -31.25
CA LEU A 7 8.72 -65.56 -30.00
C LEU A 7 7.84 -66.78 -30.35
N PRO A 8 7.76 -67.83 -29.50
CA PRO A 8 6.82 -67.85 -28.36
C PRO A 8 7.53 -68.34 -27.04
N ALA A 9 6.91 -68.73 -25.91
CA ALA A 9 5.54 -69.14 -25.60
C ALA A 9 5.06 -68.82 -24.15
N ARG A 10 4.41 -69.79 -23.46
CA ARG A 10 3.78 -69.71 -22.12
C ARG A 10 3.68 -71.11 -21.47
N SER A 11 3.86 -71.21 -20.15
CA SER A 11 3.16 -72.13 -19.20
C SER A 11 3.84 -72.08 -17.81
N ARG A 12 3.20 -72.35 -16.66
CA ARG A 12 1.80 -72.21 -16.21
C ARG A 12 1.80 -72.22 -14.65
N LEU A 13 0.90 -71.44 -14.03
CA LEU A 13 0.31 -71.62 -12.67
C LEU A 13 1.21 -71.85 -11.43
N GLY A 14 1.14 -70.90 -10.50
CA GLY A 14 1.46 -71.07 -9.07
C GLY A 14 0.64 -70.11 -8.20
N ARG A 15 -0.60 -70.47 -7.85
CA ARG A 15 -1.47 -69.63 -6.99
C ARG A 15 -0.94 -69.62 -5.55
N ARG A 16 -0.77 -68.44 -4.96
CA ARG A 16 -1.06 -68.22 -3.53
C ARG A 16 -1.90 -66.95 -3.35
N SER A 17 -3.02 -67.11 -2.66
CA SER A 17 -3.97 -66.06 -2.35
C SER A 17 -3.53 -65.33 -1.08
N VAL A 18 -3.58 -64.01 -1.07
CA VAL A 18 -3.61 -63.22 0.17
C VAL A 18 -4.73 -62.21 0.02
N ALA A 19 -5.81 -62.40 0.77
CA ALA A 19 -6.92 -61.47 0.80
C ALA A 19 -6.51 -60.24 1.62
N LEU A 20 -6.33 -59.10 0.96
CA LEU A 20 -6.12 -57.82 1.62
C LEU A 20 -7.40 -56.99 1.57
N HIS A 21 -8.12 -57.04 2.69
CA HIS A 21 -8.86 -55.96 3.35
C HIS A 21 -9.36 -54.82 2.45
N GLY A 22 -10.69 -54.73 2.35
CA GLY A 22 -11.36 -53.69 1.58
C GLY A 22 -10.98 -52.28 2.04
N TYR A 23 -10.51 -51.47 1.10
CA TYR A 23 -10.21 -50.07 1.35
C TYR A 23 -11.51 -49.29 1.54
N PHE A 24 -11.67 -48.70 2.72
CA PHE A 24 -12.72 -47.72 3.02
C PHE A 24 -12.58 -46.53 2.06
N ARG A 25 -13.53 -46.36 1.12
CA ARG A 25 -13.58 -45.15 0.30
C ARG A 25 -14.15 -44.00 1.11
N ILE A 26 -13.28 -43.14 1.62
CA ILE A 26 -13.68 -41.85 2.19
C ILE A 26 -14.20 -40.98 1.05
N GLN A 27 -15.52 -40.80 0.98
CA GLN A 27 -16.18 -39.84 0.09
C GLN A 27 -16.05 -38.44 0.68
N LEU A 28 -14.98 -37.73 0.33
CA LEU A 28 -14.87 -36.30 0.61
C LEU A 28 -15.90 -35.55 -0.24
N ARG A 29 -16.97 -35.06 0.39
CA ARG A 29 -17.87 -34.08 -0.23
C ARG A 29 -17.14 -32.74 -0.25
N LEU A 30 -16.66 -32.35 -1.42
CA LEU A 30 -16.23 -30.99 -1.69
C LEU A 30 -17.49 -30.18 -2.05
N GLU A 31 -17.97 -29.37 -1.12
CA GLU A 31 -18.94 -28.32 -1.43
C GLU A 31 -18.31 -27.39 -2.49
N LEU A 32 -19.06 -27.03 -3.54
CA LEU A 32 -18.56 -26.10 -4.54
C LEU A 32 -18.54 -24.70 -3.91
N LEU A 33 -17.35 -24.12 -3.74
CA LEU A 33 -17.19 -22.81 -3.14
C LEU A 33 -18.02 -21.76 -3.92
N GLU A 34 -18.97 -21.12 -3.24
CA GLU A 34 -19.77 -20.07 -3.86
C GLU A 34 -18.86 -18.99 -4.45
N SER A 35 -19.12 -18.63 -5.71
CA SER A 35 -18.34 -17.61 -6.41
C SER A 35 -18.61 -16.24 -5.78
N ARG A 36 -17.79 -15.86 -4.80
CA ARG A 36 -17.77 -14.50 -4.25
C ARG A 36 -17.35 -13.54 -5.35
N ALA A 37 -18.34 -12.89 -5.97
CA ALA A 37 -18.14 -11.72 -6.80
C ALA A 37 -17.66 -10.56 -5.91
N LEU A 38 -16.36 -10.55 -5.59
CA LEU A 38 -15.70 -9.34 -5.12
C LEU A 38 -15.89 -8.25 -6.18
N LEU A 39 -16.13 -7.00 -5.75
CA LEU A 39 -16.13 -5.84 -6.64
C LEU A 39 -14.69 -5.59 -7.14
N SER A 40 -14.24 -6.41 -8.09
CA SER A 40 -13.06 -6.15 -8.90
C SER A 40 -13.42 -5.10 -9.94
N ALA A 41 -13.39 -3.83 -9.52
CA ALA A 41 -13.38 -2.73 -10.47
C ALA A 41 -12.08 -2.82 -11.28
N SER A 42 -12.16 -3.36 -12.51
CA SER A 42 -11.04 -3.36 -13.45
C SER A 42 -10.50 -1.93 -13.59
N PRO A 43 -9.23 -1.66 -13.24
CA PRO A 43 -8.76 -0.29 -13.01
C PRO A 43 -8.37 0.44 -14.31
N SER A 44 -9.25 0.40 -15.31
CA SER A 44 -9.02 0.98 -16.62
C SER A 44 -10.25 1.76 -17.09
N SER A 45 -10.11 3.09 -17.12
CA SER A 45 -10.94 4.06 -17.84
C SER A 45 -12.18 4.65 -17.14
N VAL A 46 -12.21 4.73 -15.80
CA VAL A 46 -13.14 5.68 -15.15
C VAL A 46 -12.46 7.06 -15.06
N PRO A 47 -13.02 8.14 -15.63
CA PRO A 47 -12.47 9.49 -15.44
C PRO A 47 -12.53 9.87 -13.95
N GLY A 48 -11.39 10.27 -13.38
CA GLY A 48 -11.22 10.46 -11.93
C GLY A 48 -10.61 9.27 -11.19
N GLN A 49 -10.32 8.16 -11.88
CA GLN A 49 -9.63 7.01 -11.28
C GLN A 49 -8.15 7.31 -11.01
N VAL A 50 -7.76 7.28 -9.74
CA VAL A 50 -6.36 7.43 -9.33
C VAL A 50 -5.60 6.13 -9.64
N SER A 51 -4.46 6.24 -10.35
CA SER A 51 -3.58 5.11 -10.62
C SER A 51 -3.02 4.51 -9.32
N PRO A 52 -2.92 3.18 -9.18
CA PRO A 52 -2.21 2.54 -8.06
C PRO A 52 -0.78 3.05 -7.85
N ALA A 53 -0.13 3.57 -8.90
CA ALA A 53 1.19 4.19 -8.84
C ALA A 53 1.25 5.48 -7.99
N TRP A 54 0.12 6.02 -7.51
CA TRP A 54 0.03 7.12 -6.53
C TRP A 54 -0.09 6.65 -5.07
N PHE A 55 -0.02 5.35 -4.81
CA PHE A 55 0.04 4.77 -3.47
C PHE A 55 1.44 4.23 -3.11
N ASP A 56 2.39 4.40 -4.03
CA ASP A 56 3.74 3.86 -3.89
C ASP A 56 4.60 4.63 -2.86
N SER A 57 5.66 4.00 -2.38
CA SER A 57 6.62 4.52 -1.41
C SER A 57 8.03 4.21 -1.89
N PRO A 58 8.76 5.17 -2.50
CA PRO A 58 10.04 4.89 -3.18
C PRO A 58 11.13 4.33 -2.25
N ASP A 59 11.07 4.63 -0.95
CA ASP A 59 12.01 4.11 0.05
C ASP A 59 11.72 2.64 0.46
N ASN A 60 10.61 2.03 0.03
CA ASN A 60 10.25 0.63 0.39
C ASN A 60 10.99 -0.43 -0.45
N SER A 61 12.29 -0.23 -0.66
CA SER A 61 13.19 -1.20 -1.30
C SER A 61 13.46 -2.38 -0.36
N SER A 62 12.50 -3.32 -0.31
CA SER A 62 12.62 -4.67 0.27
C SER A 62 13.38 -4.73 1.59
N VAL A 63 12.76 -4.26 2.67
CA VAL A 63 13.29 -4.39 4.03
C VAL A 63 13.43 -5.88 4.37
N GLU A 64 14.67 -6.36 4.53
CA GLU A 64 14.94 -7.67 5.12
C GLU A 64 14.26 -7.75 6.49
N VAL A 65 13.64 -8.89 6.81
CA VAL A 65 12.83 -9.08 8.04
C VAL A 65 13.74 -9.28 9.26
N GLY A 66 14.57 -8.28 9.55
CA GLY A 66 15.21 -8.08 10.84
C GLY A 66 14.16 -7.54 11.81
N ASN A 67 13.93 -8.26 12.90
CA ASN A 67 12.77 -8.13 13.79
C ASN A 67 12.75 -6.82 14.62
N ARG A 68 12.61 -5.66 13.94
CA ARG A 68 12.43 -4.36 14.58
C ARG A 68 10.94 -4.12 14.79
N LEU A 69 10.50 -4.35 16.02
CA LEU A 69 9.23 -3.82 16.54
C LEU A 69 9.29 -2.29 16.51
N GLN A 70 9.03 -1.70 15.35
CA GLN A 70 8.71 -0.29 15.25
C GLN A 70 7.31 -0.10 15.84
N THR A 71 7.24 0.41 17.07
CA THR A 71 5.99 0.89 17.66
C THR A 71 5.40 1.97 16.75
N PRO A 72 4.22 1.77 16.14
CA PRO A 72 3.56 2.83 15.37
C PRO A 72 3.06 3.87 16.38
N GLY A 73 3.69 5.05 16.43
CA GLY A 73 3.24 6.11 17.34
C GLY A 73 4.11 7.37 17.36
N GLU A 74 5.41 7.20 17.65
CA GLU A 74 6.25 8.31 18.13
C GLU A 74 7.20 8.87 17.05
N GLN A 75 6.64 9.29 15.91
CA GLN A 75 7.34 10.25 15.04
C GLN A 75 7.35 11.62 15.72
N PRO A 76 8.50 12.31 15.81
CA PRO A 76 8.62 13.57 16.55
C PRO A 76 7.69 14.65 15.99
N THR A 77 7.01 15.38 16.87
CA THR A 77 6.14 16.51 16.50
C THR A 77 6.81 17.84 16.83
N GLN A 78 6.40 18.89 16.12
CA GLN A 78 6.84 20.26 16.35
C GLN A 78 5.65 21.22 16.25
N ARG A 79 5.75 22.35 16.95
CA ARG A 79 4.83 23.48 16.79
C ARG A 79 5.34 24.39 15.69
N ILE A 80 4.50 24.66 14.70
CA ILE A 80 4.81 25.55 13.57
C ILE A 80 3.77 26.66 13.54
N ASP A 81 4.19 27.90 13.31
CA ASP A 81 3.26 28.98 13.01
C ASP A 81 2.87 28.92 11.53
N TRP A 82 1.62 28.53 11.27
CA TRP A 82 1.07 28.29 9.95
C TRP A 82 -0.21 29.11 9.75
N ASN A 83 -0.26 29.93 8.70
CA ASN A 83 -1.41 30.79 8.37
C ASN A 83 -1.94 31.62 9.58
N GLY A 84 -1.02 32.12 10.42
CA GLY A 84 -1.35 32.93 11.61
C GLY A 84 -1.85 32.13 12.82
N ARG A 85 -1.68 30.81 12.83
CA ARG A 85 -2.00 29.93 13.97
C ARG A 85 -0.83 29.01 14.28
N THR A 86 -0.52 28.81 15.56
CA THR A 86 0.41 27.76 15.98
C THR A 86 -0.31 26.40 15.90
N VAL A 87 0.25 25.48 15.12
CA VAL A 87 -0.31 24.13 14.88
C VAL A 87 0.73 23.05 15.21
N GLU A 88 0.27 21.87 15.61
CA GLU A 88 1.14 20.71 15.81
C GLU A 88 1.23 19.89 14.51
N ALA A 89 2.45 19.61 14.08
CA ALA A 89 2.75 18.87 12.86
C ALA A 89 3.90 17.88 13.09
N ARG A 90 3.97 16.84 12.25
CA ARG A 90 5.13 15.94 12.18
C ARG A 90 6.39 16.72 11.78
N THR A 91 7.50 16.39 12.40
CA THR A 91 8.76 17.12 12.20
C THR A 91 9.29 16.89 10.80
N ASN A 92 9.57 17.98 10.09
CA ASN A 92 10.06 18.02 8.71
C ASN A 92 9.13 17.38 7.65
N GLU A 93 7.89 16.99 7.98
CA GLU A 93 6.97 16.39 7.01
C GLU A 93 5.95 17.40 6.47
N TRP A 94 5.73 17.35 5.15
CA TRP A 94 4.86 18.25 4.40
C TRP A 94 3.93 17.45 3.50
N VAL A 95 2.65 17.82 3.48
CA VAL A 95 1.68 17.39 2.47
C VAL A 95 1.78 18.34 1.30
N VAL A 96 1.96 17.82 0.09
CA VAL A 96 2.13 18.60 -1.14
C VAL A 96 1.15 18.11 -2.19
N GLN A 97 0.52 19.04 -2.91
CA GLN A 97 -0.31 18.76 -4.09
C GLN A 97 0.32 19.41 -5.32
N LEU A 98 0.60 18.59 -6.34
CA LEU A 98 1.11 19.05 -7.64
C LEU A 98 0.03 19.74 -8.47
N THR A 99 0.46 20.65 -9.36
CA THR A 99 -0.41 21.30 -10.34
C THR A 99 -0.87 20.34 -11.45
N ASN A 100 -2.01 20.64 -12.07
CA ASN A 100 -2.51 19.90 -13.24
C ASN A 100 -1.51 19.91 -14.42
N ALA A 101 -0.68 20.96 -14.54
CA ALA A 101 0.38 21.02 -15.55
C ALA A 101 1.49 19.98 -15.29
N SER A 102 1.94 19.87 -14.04
CA SER A 102 2.92 18.85 -13.62
C SER A 102 2.38 17.43 -13.78
N LEU A 103 1.10 17.22 -13.50
CA LEU A 103 0.41 15.93 -13.67
C LEU A 103 0.32 15.46 -15.14
N ALA A 104 0.49 16.34 -16.13
CA ALA A 104 0.52 15.91 -17.53
C ALA A 104 1.76 15.04 -17.85
N GLY A 105 2.89 15.33 -17.21
CA GLY A 105 4.14 14.56 -17.33
C GLY A 105 4.40 13.56 -16.20
N THR A 106 3.74 13.71 -15.05
CA THR A 106 3.99 12.94 -13.83
C THR A 106 2.85 11.94 -13.59
N ARG A 107 3.12 10.63 -13.66
CA ARG A 107 2.07 9.59 -13.58
C ARG A 107 2.20 8.64 -12.37
N SER A 108 3.28 8.79 -11.61
CA SER A 108 3.62 7.97 -10.45
C SER A 108 4.35 8.79 -9.38
N VAL A 109 4.47 8.24 -8.17
CA VAL A 109 5.29 8.82 -7.08
C VAL A 109 6.77 8.88 -7.49
N SER A 110 7.28 7.90 -8.25
CA SER A 110 8.67 7.89 -8.73
C SER A 110 8.94 8.99 -9.77
N ASP A 111 8.01 9.23 -10.71
CA ASP A 111 8.13 10.37 -11.63
C ASP A 111 8.15 11.69 -10.84
N ALA A 112 7.30 11.78 -9.80
CA ALA A 112 7.15 12.97 -8.99
C ALA A 112 8.40 13.27 -8.15
N ALA A 113 9.11 12.24 -7.67
CA ALA A 113 10.37 12.40 -6.93
C ALA A 113 11.42 13.18 -7.73
N GLY A 114 11.43 13.05 -9.06
CA GLY A 114 12.30 13.85 -9.94
C GLY A 114 12.08 15.37 -9.83
N LEU A 115 10.90 15.82 -9.44
CA LEU A 115 10.58 17.25 -9.23
C LEU A 115 11.23 17.84 -7.96
N PHE A 116 11.78 16.98 -7.08
CA PHE A 116 12.37 17.37 -5.80
C PHE A 116 13.88 17.07 -5.71
N ALA A 117 14.50 16.46 -6.74
CA ALA A 117 15.87 15.95 -6.68
C ALA A 117 16.92 16.97 -6.16
N ASP A 118 16.86 18.22 -6.64
CA ASP A 118 17.80 19.29 -6.26
C ASP A 118 17.32 20.17 -5.08
N SER A 119 16.23 19.77 -4.41
CA SER A 119 15.57 20.61 -3.39
C SER A 119 16.06 20.41 -1.96
N GLY A 120 16.71 19.28 -1.67
CA GLY A 120 16.94 18.82 -0.29
C GLY A 120 15.68 18.28 0.40
N LEU A 121 14.56 18.18 -0.32
CA LEU A 121 13.35 17.48 0.08
C LEU A 121 13.30 16.09 -0.60
N SER A 122 12.81 15.07 0.09
CA SER A 122 12.58 13.73 -0.48
C SER A 122 11.10 13.37 -0.46
N VAL A 123 10.61 12.70 -1.51
CA VAL A 123 9.24 12.17 -1.54
C VAL A 123 9.21 10.86 -0.76
N VAL A 124 8.47 10.84 0.35
CA VAL A 124 8.35 9.66 1.24
C VAL A 124 7.38 8.64 0.66
N ARG A 125 6.22 9.11 0.18
CA ARG A 125 5.13 8.28 -0.35
C ARG A 125 4.05 9.12 -1.01
N GLY A 126 3.22 8.48 -1.83
CA GLY A 126 1.94 9.03 -2.24
C GLY A 126 0.87 8.95 -1.14
N LEU A 127 -0.11 9.85 -1.22
CA LEU A 127 -1.23 9.94 -0.26
C LEU A 127 -2.58 9.45 -0.84
N GLY A 128 -2.59 8.93 -2.07
CA GLY A 128 -3.77 8.29 -2.67
C GLY A 128 -4.68 9.20 -3.50
N LEU A 129 -4.33 10.48 -3.64
CA LEU A 129 -4.84 11.36 -4.69
C LEU A 129 -3.73 11.61 -5.73
N SER A 130 -4.11 11.78 -7.00
CA SER A 130 -3.16 12.07 -8.08
C SER A 130 -2.38 13.36 -7.81
N GLY A 131 -1.06 13.26 -7.67
CA GLY A 131 -0.19 14.39 -7.35
C GLY A 131 -0.17 14.80 -5.88
N GLN A 132 -0.82 14.05 -4.99
CA GLN A 132 -0.74 14.29 -3.55
C GLN A 132 0.35 13.42 -2.92
N LEU A 133 1.32 14.07 -2.28
CA LEU A 133 2.56 13.47 -1.81
C LEU A 133 2.81 13.85 -0.35
N LEU A 134 3.42 12.91 0.39
CA LEU A 134 4.12 13.20 1.62
C LEU A 134 5.60 13.42 1.30
N VAL A 135 6.13 14.56 1.73
CA VAL A 135 7.49 15.02 1.44
C VAL A 135 8.23 15.30 2.75
N SER A 136 9.48 14.86 2.86
CA SER A 136 10.34 15.08 4.02
C SER A 136 11.42 16.11 3.72
N ALA A 137 11.58 17.08 4.62
CA ALA A 137 12.58 18.15 4.56
C ALA A 137 13.84 17.79 5.36
N GLY A 138 14.44 16.63 5.07
CA GLY A 138 15.56 16.06 5.83
C GLY A 138 16.76 16.99 5.95
N GLY A 139 16.97 17.58 7.15
CA GLY A 139 18.07 18.52 7.42
C GLY A 139 17.78 19.98 7.04
N MET A 140 16.60 20.28 6.49
CA MET A 140 16.16 21.64 6.17
C MET A 140 15.24 22.19 7.26
N SER A 141 15.35 23.50 7.57
CA SER A 141 14.41 24.15 8.50
C SER A 141 13.01 24.27 7.89
N SER A 142 11.96 24.18 8.72
CA SER A 142 10.56 24.31 8.29
C SER A 142 10.31 25.60 7.47
N ALA A 143 10.96 26.71 7.82
CA ALA A 143 10.84 27.98 7.07
C ALA A 143 11.51 27.93 5.68
N ALA A 144 12.65 27.25 5.56
CA ALA A 144 13.31 27.04 4.26
C ALA A 144 12.52 26.09 3.36
N ALA A 145 11.94 25.01 3.95
CA ALA A 145 11.07 24.08 3.23
C ALA A 145 9.82 24.80 2.70
N ALA A 146 9.11 25.53 3.56
CA ALA A 146 7.96 26.34 3.17
C ALA A 146 8.29 27.34 2.04
N LYS A 147 9.44 28.04 2.14
CA LYS A 147 9.89 28.97 1.11
C LYS A 147 10.16 28.29 -0.23
N TRP A 148 10.81 27.11 -0.24
CA TRP A 148 11.05 26.37 -1.47
C TRP A 148 9.73 25.89 -2.09
N LEU A 149 8.86 25.27 -1.29
CA LEU A 149 7.54 24.78 -1.71
C LEU A 149 6.68 25.91 -2.30
N GLN A 150 6.66 27.08 -1.66
CA GLN A 150 5.95 28.27 -2.15
C GLN A 150 6.50 28.81 -3.47
N SER A 151 7.81 28.66 -3.72
CA SER A 151 8.46 29.18 -4.94
C SER A 151 8.39 28.23 -6.14
N ASN A 152 8.00 26.96 -5.94
CA ASN A 152 8.05 25.95 -6.99
C ASN A 152 6.77 25.97 -7.85
N PRO A 153 6.86 26.26 -9.16
CA PRO A 153 5.70 26.31 -10.06
C PRO A 153 5.02 24.95 -10.29
N ALA A 154 5.66 23.83 -9.90
CA ALA A 154 5.05 22.51 -9.95
C ALA A 154 4.01 22.27 -8.85
N ILE A 155 3.97 23.12 -7.82
CA ILE A 155 3.16 22.93 -6.61
C ILE A 155 1.93 23.82 -6.66
N ALA A 156 0.74 23.22 -6.49
CA ALA A 156 -0.53 23.94 -6.40
C ALA A 156 -0.86 24.32 -4.95
N PHE A 157 -0.49 23.47 -4.00
CA PHE A 157 -0.78 23.63 -2.58
C PHE A 157 0.23 22.83 -1.75
N PHE A 158 0.54 23.31 -0.54
CA PHE A 158 1.34 22.59 0.44
C PHE A 158 0.93 23.00 1.86
N GLU A 159 1.10 22.09 2.81
CA GLU A 159 0.90 22.33 4.25
C GLU A 159 1.77 21.40 5.10
N PRO A 160 2.07 21.73 6.38
CA PRO A 160 2.70 20.78 7.29
C PRO A 160 1.83 19.53 7.48
N ASN A 161 2.44 18.37 7.69
CA ASN A 161 1.68 17.15 8.02
C ASN A 161 1.13 17.24 9.46
N PHE A 162 -0.10 17.76 9.61
CA PHE A 162 -0.69 18.03 10.92
C PHE A 162 -0.95 16.77 11.75
N VAL A 163 -0.80 16.90 13.07
CA VAL A 163 -1.24 15.90 14.03
C VAL A 163 -2.62 16.32 14.54
N VAL A 164 -3.63 15.50 14.26
CA VAL A 164 -5.01 15.72 14.68
C VAL A 164 -5.34 14.80 15.85
N SER A 165 -5.61 15.39 17.01
CA SER A 165 -6.19 14.69 18.16
C SER A 165 -7.72 14.63 18.03
N THR A 166 -8.30 13.45 18.17
CA THR A 166 -9.76 13.31 18.34
C THR A 166 -10.19 13.82 19.71
N ALA A 167 -11.39 14.41 19.81
CA ALA A 167 -11.99 14.71 21.10
C ALA A 167 -12.23 13.41 21.88
N GLU A 168 -11.84 13.38 23.16
CA GLU A 168 -11.96 12.20 24.03
C GLU A 168 -13.42 11.91 24.43
N PHE A 169 -14.28 12.92 24.34
CA PHE A 169 -15.72 12.82 24.58
C PHE A 169 -16.52 13.14 23.30
N PRO A 170 -17.52 12.32 22.94
CA PRO A 170 -18.47 12.65 21.89
C PRO A 170 -19.22 13.94 22.16
N ASN A 171 -19.54 14.68 21.09
CA ASN A 171 -20.28 15.94 21.12
C ASN A 171 -21.81 15.75 21.09
N ASP A 172 -22.30 14.61 21.58
CA ASP A 172 -23.74 14.34 21.77
C ASP A 172 -24.11 14.58 23.23
N ASP A 173 -24.99 15.55 23.49
CA ASP A 173 -25.49 15.90 24.82
C ASP A 173 -26.09 14.69 25.58
N ARG A 174 -26.53 13.65 24.86
CA ARG A 174 -27.09 12.41 25.41
C ARG A 174 -26.06 11.30 25.55
N PHE A 175 -24.79 11.49 25.20
CA PHE A 175 -23.75 10.47 25.39
C PHE A 175 -23.69 9.97 26.84
N SER A 176 -23.87 10.88 27.81
CA SER A 176 -23.96 10.59 29.25
C SER A 176 -25.20 9.78 29.68
N GLN A 177 -26.10 9.45 28.76
CA GLN A 177 -27.36 8.72 29.00
C GLN A 177 -27.36 7.32 28.34
N LEU A 178 -26.30 6.94 27.61
CA LEU A 178 -26.21 5.70 26.83
C LEU A 178 -25.81 4.45 27.65
N TRP A 179 -25.86 4.51 29.00
CA TRP A 179 -25.49 3.42 29.91
C TRP A 179 -26.39 2.17 29.88
N GLY A 180 -27.25 2.03 28.85
CA GLY A 180 -28.22 0.95 28.70
C GLY A 180 -28.45 0.53 27.24
N LEU A 181 -27.51 0.84 26.34
CA LEU A 181 -27.37 0.21 25.01
C LEU A 181 -26.33 -0.93 25.08
#